data_AF-S4PIH9-F1
#
_entry.id   AF-S4PIH9-F1
#
_cell.length_a   1.000
_cell.length_b   1.000
_cell.length_c   1.000
_cell.angle_alpha   90.00
_cell.angle_beta   90.00
_cell.angle_gamma   90.00
#
_symmetry.space_group_name_H-M   'P 1'
#
loop_
_entity.id
_entity.type
_entity.pdbx_description
1 polymer ?
#
loop_
_entity_poly.entity_id
_entity_poly.type
_entity_poly.pdbx_seq_one_letter_code
_entity_poly.pdbx_strand_id
1 'polypeptide(L)' 'MVWLPVLHRLAAAESAKHQAKCNICKEYPIVGFRYRCLKCFNFDMCQKCFFNGRKAKNHKLTHPMQEYC' A
#
# COMPACT_ATOMS: atom_id res chain seq x y z
N MET A 1 -2.01 -17.67 21.44
CA MET A 1 -1.24 -16.46 21.07
C MET A 1 -1.80 -15.89 19.78
N VAL A 2 -2.61 -14.82 19.83
CA VAL A 2 -3.32 -14.27 18.67
C VAL A 2 -2.41 -13.36 17.80
N TRP A 3 -1.23 -13.00 18.32
CA TRP A 3 -0.33 -12.01 17.71
C TRP A 3 0.69 -12.58 16.71
N LEU A 4 0.94 -13.89 16.74
CA LEU A 4 1.92 -14.55 15.85
C LEU A 4 1.64 -14.34 14.35
N PRO A 5 0.40 -14.51 13.86
CA PRO A 5 0.08 -14.27 12.45
C PRO A 5 0.29 -12.81 12.02
N VAL A 6 0.03 -11.86 12.92
CA VAL A 6 0.23 -10.43 12.67
C VAL A 6 1.72 -10.11 12.57
N LEU A 7 2.53 -10.64 13.49
CA LEU A 7 3.99 -10.48 13.47
C LEU A 7 4.61 -11.06 12.20
N HIS A 8 4.19 -12.25 11.77
CA HIS A 8 4.65 -12.83 10.51
C HIS A 8 4.29 -11.95 9.30
N ARG A 9 3.06 -11.39 9.28
CA ARG A 9 2.65 -10.47 8.20
C ARG A 9 3.49 -9.20 8.16
N LEU A 10 3.75 -8.59 9.33
CA LEU A 10 4.59 -7.39 9.44
C LEU A 10 6.03 -7.66 9.01
N ALA A 11 6.62 -8.76 9.46
CA ALA A 11 7.98 -9.15 9.09
C ALA A 11 8.13 -9.42 7.59
N ALA A 12 7.14 -10.08 6.98
CA ALA A 12 7.12 -10.33 5.54
C ALA A 12 7.02 -9.02 4.74
N ALA A 13 6.19 -8.07 5.18
CA ALA A 13 6.02 -6.79 4.50
C ALA A 13 7.27 -5.90 4.61
N GLU A 14 7.96 -5.88 5.76
CA GLU A 14 9.13 -5.01 5.99
C GLU A 14 10.25 -5.23 4.95
N SER A 15 10.47 -6.48 4.55
CA SER A 15 11.51 -6.83 3.57
C SER A 15 11.01 -6.80 2.12
N ALA A 16 9.71 -6.61 1.91
CA ALA A 16 9.14 -6.68 0.59
C ALA A 16 9.35 -5.39 -0.19
N LYS A 17 9.77 -5.57 -1.44
CA LYS A 17 10.05 -4.49 -2.39
C LYS A 17 9.21 -4.73 -3.64
N HIS A 18 8.30 -3.81 -3.93
CA HIS A 18 7.51 -3.86 -5.15
C HIS A 18 8.08 -2.90 -6.17
N GLN A 19 8.24 -3.37 -7.42
CA GLN A 19 8.58 -2.52 -8.57
C GLN A 19 7.39 -1.64 -9.01
N ALA A 20 6.71 -1.02 -8.05
CA ALA A 20 5.59 -0.12 -8.25
C ALA A 20 5.98 1.27 -7.73
N LYS A 21 5.42 2.31 -8.34
CA LYS A 21 5.64 3.70 -7.94
C LYS A 21 4.40 4.21 -7.23
N CYS A 22 4.57 4.84 -6.06
CA CYS A 22 3.42 5.45 -5.39
C CYS A 22 2.90 6.64 -6.22
N ASN A 23 1.61 6.62 -6.58
CA ASN A 23 1.00 7.68 -7.39
C ASN A 23 0.93 9.02 -6.65
N ILE A 24 1.05 9.02 -5.31
CA ILE A 24 0.95 10.19 -4.43
C ILE A 24 2.33 10.79 -4.14
N CYS A 25 3.18 10.10 -3.36
CA CYS A 25 4.51 10.61 -2.99
C CYS A 25 5.59 10.38 -4.04
N LYS A 26 5.29 9.65 -5.13
CA LYS A 26 6.22 9.30 -6.20
C LYS A 26 7.41 8.43 -5.77
N GLU A 27 7.37 7.86 -4.57
CA GLU A 27 8.37 6.90 -4.07
C GLU A 27 8.41 5.64 -4.95
N TYR A 28 9.61 5.22 -5.30
CA TYR A 28 9.91 4.04 -6.11
C TYR A 28 11.29 3.50 -5.72
N PRO A 29 11.45 2.18 -5.49
CA PRO A 29 10.40 1.17 -5.37
C PRO A 29 9.58 1.35 -4.07
N ILE A 30 8.33 0.86 -4.05
CA ILE A 30 7.56 0.80 -2.80
C ILE A 30 8.18 -0.30 -1.93
N VAL A 31 8.51 0.05 -0.68
CA VAL A 31 9.01 -0.88 0.34
C VAL A 31 7.96 -0.97 1.45
N GLY A 32 7.69 -2.16 1.96
CA GLY A 32 6.57 -2.38 2.88
C GLY A 32 5.29 -2.76 2.15
N PHE A 33 4.14 -2.51 2.78
CA PHE A 33 2.85 -2.79 2.14
C PHE A 33 2.60 -1.90 0.92
N ARG A 34 2.18 -2.53 -0.17
CA ARG A 34 1.64 -1.88 -1.36
C ARG A 34 0.11 -1.95 -1.34
N TYR A 35 -0.53 -0.80 -1.54
CA TYR A 35 -1.99 -0.69 -1.64
C TYR A 35 -2.38 -0.34 -3.07
N ARG A 36 -3.07 -1.24 -3.76
CA ARG A 36 -3.60 -0.98 -5.11
C ARG A 36 -5.08 -0.68 -5.03
N CYS A 37 -5.53 0.37 -5.72
CA CYS A 37 -6.95 0.66 -5.83
C CYS A 37 -7.60 -0.27 -6.86
N LEU A 38 -8.73 -0.90 -6.50
CA LEU A 38 -9.46 -1.77 -7.43
C LEU A 38 -10.39 -0.99 -8.37
N LYS A 39 -10.70 0.27 -8.04
CA LYS A 39 -11.51 1.15 -8.90
C LYS A 39 -10.68 2.11 -9.77
N CYS A 40 -9.52 2.53 -9.29
CA CYS A 40 -8.67 3.46 -10.05
C CYS A 40 -7.67 2.68 -10.90
N PHE A 41 -7.61 3.01 -12.20
CA PHE A 41 -6.69 2.37 -13.13
C PHE A 41 -5.22 2.66 -12.75
N ASN A 42 -4.42 1.59 -12.58
CA ASN A 42 -3.00 1.64 -12.23
C ASN A 42 -2.67 2.65 -11.12
N PHE A 43 -3.46 2.60 -10.04
CA PHE A 43 -3.25 3.45 -8.87
C PHE A 43 -2.66 2.63 -7.74
N ASP A 44 -1.37 2.84 -7.50
CA ASP A 44 -0.60 2.23 -6.43
C ASP A 44 -0.26 3.27 -5.36
N MET A 45 -0.32 2.84 -4.11
CA MET A 45 -0.09 3.68 -2.96
C MET A 45 0.81 2.95 -1.96
N CYS A 46 1.82 3.64 -1.43
CA CYS A 46 2.64 3.07 -0.36
C CYS A 46 1.88 3.13 0.98
N GLN A 47 2.29 2.26 1.91
CA GLN A 47 1.81 2.23 3.29
C GLN A 47 1.70 3.61 3.95
N LYS A 48 2.72 4.45 3.81
CA LYS A 48 2.75 5.80 4.40
C LYS A 48 1.64 6.70 3.84
N CYS A 49 1.38 6.61 2.53
CA CYS A 49 0.35 7.42 1.89
C CYS A 49 -1.07 6.92 2.23
N PHE A 50 -1.22 5.60 2.39
CA PHE A 50 -2.47 4.99 2.85
C PHE A 50 -2.83 5.44 4.26
N PHE A 51 -1.91 5.31 5.22
CA PHE A 51 -2.16 5.70 6.61
C PHE A 51 -2.36 7.21 6.80
N ASN A 52 -1.67 8.03 6.00
CA ASN A 52 -1.89 9.47 6.00
C ASN A 52 -3.19 9.89 5.30
N GLY A 53 -3.99 8.95 4.77
CA GLY A 53 -5.26 9.26 4.10
C GLY A 53 -5.10 10.17 2.89
N ARG A 54 -3.94 10.13 2.22
CA ARG A 54 -3.67 11.04 1.10
C ARG A 54 -4.54 10.66 -0.10
N LYS A 55 -5.06 11.68 -0.78
CA LYS A 55 -5.87 11.53 -2.00
C LYS A 55 -5.10 12.12 -3.18
N ALA A 56 -5.18 11.48 -4.34
CA ALA A 56 -4.61 12.01 -5.56
C ALA A 56 -5.47 11.64 -6.77
N LYS A 57 -5.50 12.52 -7.77
CA LYS A 57 -6.30 12.36 -8.99
C LYS A 57 -7.77 12.06 -8.63
N ASN A 58 -8.35 11.03 -9.26
CA ASN A 58 -9.73 10.57 -9.07
C ASN A 58 -9.87 9.51 -7.96
N HIS A 59 -8.83 9.29 -7.14
CA HIS A 59 -8.91 8.34 -6.04
C HIS A 59 -9.68 8.92 -4.84
N LYS A 60 -10.71 8.20 -4.40
CA LYS A 60 -11.46 8.48 -3.17
C LYS A 60 -11.12 7.43 -2.12
N LEU A 61 -11.07 7.84 -0.85
CA LEU A 61 -10.83 6.93 0.29
C LEU A 61 -11.91 5.84 0.43
N THR A 62 -13.08 6.04 -0.19
CA THR A 62 -14.16 5.06 -0.26
C THR A 62 -13.93 3.96 -1.30
N HIS A 63 -12.88 4.06 -2.13
CA HIS A 63 -12.59 3.01 -3.10
C HIS A 63 -11.96 1.81 -2.40
N PRO A 64 -12.36 0.57 -2.78
CA PRO A 64 -11.73 -0.63 -2.25
C PRO A 64 -10.24 -0.67 -2.63
N MET A 65 -9.42 -0.96 -1.62
CA MET A 65 -7.96 -1.07 -1.73
C MET A 65 -7.55 -2.49 -1.42
N GLN A 66 -6.65 -3.05 -2.22
CA GLN A 66 -6.05 -4.36 -1.99
C GLN A 66 -4.63 -4.19 -1.47
N GLU A 67 -4.35 -4.81 -0.32
CA GLU A 67 -3.00 -4.88 0.26
C GLU A 67 -2.19 -5.99 -0.40
N TYR A 68 -0.91 -5.71 -0.65
CA TYR A 68 0.09 -6.67 -1.08
C TYR A 68 1.27 -6.56 -0.12
N CYS A 69 1.65 -7.70 0.45
CA CYS A 69 2.94 -7.86 1.12
C CYS A 69 4.03 -7.89 0.07
#